data_AF-A0A6L7WSS3-F1
#
_entry.id   AF-A0A6L7WSS3-F1
#
_cell.length_a   1.000
_cell.length_b   1.000
_cell.length_c   1.000
_cell.angle_alpha   90.00
_cell.angle_beta   90.00
_cell.angle_gamma   90.00
#
_symmetry.space_group_name_H-M   'P 1'
#
loop_
_entity.id
_entity.type
_entity.pdbx_description
1 polymer ?
#
loop_
_entity_poly.entity_id
_entity_poly.type
_entity_poly.pdbx_seq_one_letter_code
_entity_poly.pdbx_strand_id
1 'polypeptide(L)'
;MLREFLLRGGTVTFDDFHGPEEWALIERQMARVFPDREIVELPADHPVFSCFYQLDEYPQIAGLGSYFNNVTWEKGGFEAQLHGILDDDGRVMALVNFNTDMGDGWEWSNAEQYPDYIRYTAQSYRMFINEIVYALTH
;
A
#
# COMPACT_ATOMS: atom_id res chain seq x y z
N MET A 1 2.49 2.90 21.89
CA MET A 1 2.31 1.50 21.44
C MET A 1 2.80 1.32 20.01
N LEU A 2 2.20 1.96 18.99
CA LEU A 2 2.64 1.79 17.59
C LEU A 2 4.11 2.15 17.36
N ARG A 3 4.57 3.33 17.81
CA ARG A 3 5.98 3.75 17.71
C ARG A 3 6.96 2.67 18.21
N GLU A 4 6.69 2.14 19.39
CA GLU A 4 7.53 1.13 20.03
C GLU A 4 7.51 -0.20 19.29
N PHE A 5 6.35 -0.61 18.77
CA PHE A 5 6.22 -1.82 17.96
C PHE A 5 7.08 -1.72 16.69
N LEU A 6 6.98 -0.60 15.96
CA LEU A 6 7.71 -0.39 14.72
C LEU A 6 9.23 -0.29 14.94
N LEU A 7 9.67 0.43 15.98
CA LEU A 7 11.10 0.53 16.34
C LEU A 7 11.70 -0.78 16.86
N ARG A 8 10.87 -1.77 17.24
CA ARG A 8 11.33 -3.10 17.66
C ARG A 8 11.32 -4.12 16.52
N GLY A 9 11.26 -3.66 15.27
CA GLY A 9 11.25 -4.52 14.09
C GLY A 9 9.84 -4.91 13.62
N GLY A 10 8.79 -4.32 14.20
CA GLY A 10 7.44 -4.44 13.66
C GLY A 10 7.29 -3.72 12.32
N THR A 11 6.31 -4.14 11.55
CA THR A 11 5.90 -3.49 10.30
C THR A 11 4.40 -3.28 10.30
N VAL A 12 3.94 -2.17 9.75
CA VAL A 12 2.51 -1.88 9.52
C VAL A 12 2.29 -1.54 8.05
N THR A 13 1.21 -2.05 7.48
CA THR A 13 0.71 -1.65 6.16
C THR A 13 -0.56 -0.84 6.35
N PHE A 14 -0.61 0.32 5.72
CA PHE A 14 -1.83 1.11 5.51
C PHE A 14 -2.27 0.90 4.06
N ASP A 15 -3.58 0.82 3.85
CA ASP A 15 -4.25 0.56 2.57
C ASP A 15 -5.66 1.16 2.60
N ASP A 16 -6.27 1.31 1.42
CA ASP A 16 -7.55 2.03 1.21
C ASP A 16 -7.49 3.48 1.70
N PHE A 17 -6.65 4.27 1.02
CA PHE A 17 -6.59 5.71 1.24
C PHE A 17 -6.23 6.46 -0.04
N HIS A 18 -6.99 7.52 -0.27
CA HIS A 18 -7.07 8.20 -1.55
C HIS A 18 -7.16 9.72 -1.40
N GLY A 19 -6.41 10.40 -2.26
CA GLY A 19 -6.51 11.84 -2.42
C GLY A 19 -5.94 12.66 -1.26
N PRO A 20 -6.07 13.99 -1.36
CA PRO A 20 -5.34 14.92 -0.49
C PRO A 20 -5.84 14.93 0.96
N GLU A 21 -7.13 14.65 1.20
CA GLU A 21 -7.69 14.68 2.56
C GLU A 21 -7.19 13.50 3.40
N GLU A 22 -7.17 12.29 2.82
CA GLU A 22 -6.71 11.09 3.50
C GLU A 22 -5.18 11.06 3.60
N TRP A 23 -4.47 11.64 2.60
CA TRP A 23 -3.04 11.91 2.71
C TRP A 23 -2.72 12.82 3.91
N ALA A 24 -3.39 13.97 4.03
CA ALA A 24 -3.19 14.87 5.15
C ALA A 24 -3.52 14.22 6.51
N LEU A 25 -4.49 13.30 6.54
CA LEU A 25 -4.82 12.53 7.73
C LEU A 25 -3.68 11.60 8.14
N ILE A 26 -3.11 10.84 7.21
CA ILE A 26 -2.02 9.91 7.51
C ILE A 26 -0.75 10.65 7.90
N GLU A 27 -0.40 11.74 7.22
CA GLU A 27 0.72 12.61 7.62
C GLU A 27 0.56 13.10 9.06
N ARG A 28 -0.63 13.62 9.40
CA ARG A 28 -0.93 14.10 10.75
C ARG A 28 -0.87 12.99 11.80
N GLN A 29 -1.36 11.79 11.51
CA GLN A 29 -1.31 10.69 12.47
C GLN A 29 0.11 10.17 12.63
N MET A 30 0.84 10.00 11.54
CA MET A 30 2.21 9.49 11.57
C MET A 30 3.17 10.49 12.19
N ALA A 31 2.98 11.81 12.04
CA ALA A 31 3.75 12.83 12.76
C ALA A 31 3.59 12.74 14.30
N ARG A 32 2.48 12.17 14.80
CA ARG A 32 2.31 11.91 16.24
C ARG A 32 3.08 10.66 16.70
N VAL A 33 3.33 9.73 15.79
CA VAL A 33 4.08 8.50 16.04
C VAL A 33 5.58 8.75 15.89
N PHE A 34 5.97 9.43 14.82
CA PHE A 34 7.32 9.80 14.43
C PHE A 34 7.34 11.28 14.00
N PRO A 35 7.58 12.22 14.92
CA PRO A 35 7.66 13.65 14.60
C PRO A 35 8.93 14.02 13.81
N ASP A 36 9.89 13.10 13.74
CA ASP A 36 11.24 13.24 13.21
C ASP A 36 11.50 12.40 11.95
N ARG A 37 10.46 11.78 11.39
CA ARG A 37 10.57 10.96 10.18
C ARG A 37 9.56 11.38 9.12
N GLU A 38 9.98 11.32 7.87
CA GLU A 38 9.14 11.64 6.72
C GLU A 38 8.49 10.38 6.15
N ILE A 39 7.35 10.56 5.49
CA ILE A 39 6.77 9.56 4.60
C ILE A 39 7.40 9.83 3.23
N VAL A 40 8.09 8.83 2.66
CA VAL A 40 8.77 8.96 1.38
C VAL A 40 8.25 7.95 0.38
N GLU A 41 8.20 8.33 -0.90
CA GLU A 41 7.89 7.40 -1.98
C GLU A 41 9.02 6.37 -2.12
N LEU A 42 8.65 5.09 -2.22
CA LEU A 42 9.65 4.03 -2.40
C LEU A 42 10.10 3.98 -3.87
N PRO A 43 11.41 3.92 -4.14
CA PRO A 43 11.91 3.88 -5.51
C PRO A 43 11.57 2.54 -6.16
N ALA A 44 11.40 2.52 -7.49
CA ALA A 44 10.99 1.33 -8.24
C ALA A 44 11.93 0.11 -8.10
N ASP A 45 13.19 0.32 -7.71
CA ASP A 45 14.17 -0.74 -7.44
C ASP A 45 14.18 -1.22 -5.98
N HIS A 46 13.28 -0.71 -5.13
CA HIS A 46 13.18 -1.13 -3.74
C HIS A 46 12.86 -2.64 -3.63
N PRO A 47 13.48 -3.40 -2.71
CA PRO A 47 13.31 -4.85 -2.60
C PRO A 47 11.86 -5.31 -2.43
N VAL A 48 10.97 -4.48 -1.86
CA VAL A 48 9.54 -4.79 -1.74
C VAL A 48 8.87 -5.07 -3.11
N PHE A 49 9.41 -4.58 -4.22
CA PHE A 49 8.85 -4.82 -5.54
C PHE A 49 9.38 -6.10 -6.22
N SER A 50 10.32 -6.81 -5.59
CA SER A 50 10.99 -7.98 -6.19
C SER A 50 11.33 -9.13 -5.23
N CYS A 51 11.07 -9.00 -3.92
CA CYS A 51 11.49 -9.98 -2.92
C CYS A 51 10.81 -11.36 -3.05
N PHE A 52 9.64 -11.44 -3.70
CA PHE A 52 8.95 -12.71 -3.97
C PHE A 52 8.40 -12.77 -5.41
N TYR A 53 7.51 -11.84 -5.77
CA TYR A 53 7.11 -11.57 -7.14
C TYR A 53 7.91 -10.41 -7.71
N GLN A 54 8.28 -10.51 -8.99
CA GLN A 54 8.77 -9.38 -9.76
C GLN A 54 7.58 -8.53 -10.21
N LEU A 55 7.55 -7.26 -9.81
CA LEU A 55 6.60 -6.27 -10.28
C LEU A 55 7.29 -5.33 -11.27
N ASP A 56 6.68 -5.15 -12.45
CA ASP A 56 7.17 -4.20 -13.46
C ASP A 56 6.67 -2.77 -13.19
N GLU A 57 5.52 -2.67 -12.52
CA GLU A 57 4.89 -1.42 -12.10
C GLU A 57 4.12 -1.63 -10.79
N TYR A 58 3.91 -0.54 -10.05
CA TYR A 58 3.09 -0.58 -8.85
C TYR A 58 1.59 -0.63 -9.23
N PRO A 59 0.80 -1.57 -8.70
CA PRO A 59 -0.59 -1.74 -9.13
C PRO A 59 -1.50 -0.62 -8.62
N GLN A 60 -2.48 -0.25 -9.44
CA GLN A 60 -3.61 0.57 -9.02
C GLN A 60 -4.89 -0.27 -9.02
N ILE A 61 -5.29 -0.66 -7.82
CA ILE A 61 -6.50 -1.47 -7.61
C ILE A 61 -7.69 -0.56 -7.45
N ALA A 62 -8.70 -0.78 -8.31
CA ALA A 62 -9.95 -0.06 -8.21
C ALA A 62 -10.82 -0.70 -7.13
N GLY A 63 -11.15 0.06 -6.08
CA GLY A 63 -12.25 -0.33 -5.19
C GLY A 63 -13.54 -0.57 -5.98
N LEU A 64 -14.46 -1.39 -5.47
CA LEU A 64 -15.61 -1.89 -6.23
C LEU A 64 -16.53 -0.76 -6.72
N GLY A 65 -16.66 0.30 -5.91
CA GLY A 65 -17.38 1.51 -6.30
C GLY A 65 -16.74 2.19 -7.52
N SER A 66 -15.41 2.39 -7.50
CA SER A 66 -14.64 2.94 -8.62
C SER A 66 -14.74 2.06 -9.86
N TYR A 67 -14.64 0.73 -9.69
CA TYR A 67 -14.82 -0.25 -10.75
C TYR A 67 -16.17 -0.10 -11.47
N PHE A 68 -17.28 0.00 -10.73
CA PHE A 68 -18.60 0.19 -11.36
C PHE A 68 -18.78 1.55 -12.04
N ASN A 69 -17.99 2.55 -11.64
CA ASN A 69 -17.96 3.85 -12.29
C ASN A 69 -16.95 3.91 -13.45
N ASN A 70 -16.34 2.79 -13.83
CA ASN A 70 -15.29 2.69 -14.86
C ASN A 70 -14.08 3.61 -14.60
N VAL A 71 -13.70 3.75 -13.32
CA VAL A 71 -12.49 4.47 -12.90
C VAL A 71 -11.67 3.60 -11.94
N THR A 72 -10.39 3.94 -11.78
CA THR A 72 -9.45 3.25 -10.87
C THR A 72 -9.06 4.09 -9.67
N TRP A 73 -9.66 5.28 -9.56
CA TRP A 73 -9.31 6.31 -8.59
C TRP A 73 -10.58 6.78 -7.90
N GLU A 74 -10.42 7.29 -6.68
CA GLU A 74 -11.48 7.92 -5.91
C GLU A 74 -10.93 9.12 -5.14
N LYS A 75 -11.83 9.93 -4.57
CA LYS A 75 -11.51 11.06 -3.69
C LYS A 75 -10.49 12.07 -4.25
N GLY A 76 -10.33 12.12 -5.58
CA GLY A 76 -9.39 13.01 -6.26
C GLY A 76 -7.93 12.56 -6.24
N GLY A 77 -7.66 11.32 -5.86
CA GLY A 77 -6.32 10.72 -5.89
C GLY A 77 -6.15 9.77 -7.08
N PHE A 78 -5.34 10.18 -8.07
CA PHE A 78 -5.32 9.53 -9.39
C PHE A 78 -4.19 8.52 -9.59
N GLU A 79 -3.02 8.78 -9.03
CA GLU A 79 -1.80 8.00 -9.27
C GLU A 79 -1.47 7.18 -8.04
N ALA A 80 -1.41 5.85 -8.21
CA ALA A 80 -1.08 4.93 -7.13
C ALA A 80 0.42 4.91 -6.86
N GLN A 81 0.79 4.94 -5.58
CA GLN A 81 2.19 4.93 -5.15
C GLN A 81 2.34 4.16 -3.85
N LEU A 82 3.48 3.48 -3.68
CA LEU A 82 3.86 2.93 -2.38
C LEU A 82 4.82 3.89 -1.70
N HIS A 83 4.40 4.36 -0.54
CA HIS A 83 5.22 5.18 0.34
C HIS A 83 5.67 4.38 1.55
N GLY A 84 6.66 4.90 2.27
CA GLY A 84 7.03 4.31 3.54
C GLY A 84 7.73 5.26 4.51
N ILE A 85 7.81 4.80 5.75
CA ILE A 85 8.63 5.41 6.80
C ILE A 85 9.74 4.44 7.14
N LEU A 86 10.98 4.91 7.03
CA LEU A 86 12.19 4.11 7.22
C LEU A 86 12.62 4.14 8.69
N ASP A 87 13.21 3.07 9.19
CA ASP A 87 13.95 3.04 10.46
C ASP A 87 15.38 3.60 10.32
N ASP A 88 16.20 3.50 11.37
CA ASP A 88 17.56 4.07 11.39
C ASP A 88 18.54 3.33 10.46
N ASP A 89 18.22 2.08 10.10
CA ASP A 89 19.02 1.25 9.20
C ASP A 89 18.52 1.31 7.75
N GLY A 90 17.48 2.10 7.49
CA GLY A 90 16.88 2.29 6.17
C GLY A 90 15.85 1.24 5.79
N ARG A 91 15.44 0.36 6.70
CA ARG A 91 14.36 -0.62 6.46
C ARG A 91 13.01 0.09 6.57
N VAL A 92 12.09 -0.22 5.66
CA VAL A 92 10.74 0.33 5.70
C VAL A 92 9.93 -0.36 6.80
N MET A 93 9.49 0.41 7.79
CA MET A 93 8.70 -0.10 8.93
C MET A 93 7.21 0.25 8.83
N ALA A 94 6.85 1.27 8.06
CA ALA A 94 5.45 1.55 7.72
C ALA A 94 5.34 1.61 6.20
N LEU A 95 4.46 0.79 5.62
CA LEU A 95 4.10 0.77 4.21
C LEU A 95 2.77 1.49 4.04
N VAL A 96 2.71 2.34 3.02
CA VAL A 96 1.59 3.26 2.78
C VAL A 96 1.20 3.08 1.31
N ASN A 97 0.21 2.22 1.05
CA ASN A 97 -0.39 2.00 -0.29
C ASN A 97 -1.32 3.15 -0.76
N PHE A 98 -0.77 4.23 -1.30
CA PHE A 98 -1.55 5.44 -1.63
C PHE A 98 -2.30 5.34 -2.95
N ASN A 99 -3.52 5.88 -2.98
CA ASN A 99 -4.42 5.96 -4.14
C ASN A 99 -4.75 4.61 -4.77
N THR A 100 -4.78 3.56 -3.95
CA THR A 100 -5.14 2.22 -4.35
C THR A 100 -5.83 1.51 -3.18
N ASP A 101 -6.69 0.56 -3.52
CA ASP A 101 -7.40 -0.27 -2.55
C ASP A 101 -6.97 -1.73 -2.76
N MET A 102 -5.79 -2.08 -2.26
CA MET A 102 -5.24 -3.43 -2.44
C MET A 102 -6.13 -4.49 -1.77
N GLY A 103 -6.74 -4.13 -0.63
CA GLY A 103 -7.68 -4.91 0.14
C GLY A 103 -8.86 -5.39 -0.69
N ASP A 104 -9.49 -4.51 -1.48
CA ASP A 104 -10.64 -4.89 -2.31
C ASP A 104 -10.28 -5.96 -3.35
N GLY A 105 -9.07 -5.95 -3.88
CA GLY A 105 -8.56 -7.03 -4.73
C GLY A 105 -8.58 -8.40 -4.02
N TRP A 106 -8.36 -8.44 -2.71
CA TRP A 106 -8.44 -9.66 -1.89
C TRP A 106 -9.89 -9.99 -1.52
N GLU A 107 -10.68 -9.01 -1.09
CA GLU A 107 -12.08 -9.18 -0.65
C GLU A 107 -12.96 -9.76 -1.76
N TRP A 108 -12.75 -9.31 -3.00
CA TRP A 108 -13.53 -9.71 -4.17
C TRP A 108 -12.87 -10.82 -5.01
N SER A 109 -11.88 -11.52 -4.44
CA SER A 109 -11.15 -12.62 -5.12
C SER A 109 -12.02 -13.78 -5.58
N ASN A 110 -13.21 -13.94 -5.00
CA ASN A 110 -14.19 -14.97 -5.37
C ASN A 110 -15.47 -14.40 -6.00
N ALA A 111 -15.40 -13.18 -6.55
CA ALA A 111 -16.54 -12.50 -7.15
C ALA A 111 -16.78 -12.97 -8.60
N GLU A 112 -17.27 -14.19 -8.77
CA GLU A 112 -17.55 -14.80 -10.09
C GLU A 112 -18.46 -13.93 -10.98
N GLN A 113 -19.33 -13.12 -10.36
CA GLN A 113 -20.20 -12.19 -11.07
C GLN A 113 -19.46 -11.01 -11.74
N TYR A 114 -18.20 -10.76 -11.40
CA TYR A 114 -17.36 -9.68 -11.94
C TYR A 114 -16.05 -10.28 -12.51
N PRO A 115 -16.12 -11.04 -13.62
CA PRO A 115 -14.94 -11.75 -14.14
C PRO A 115 -13.78 -10.82 -14.51
N ASP A 116 -14.09 -9.59 -14.94
CA ASP A 116 -13.06 -8.59 -15.27
C ASP A 116 -12.37 -7.99 -14.03
N TYR A 117 -12.95 -8.16 -12.83
CA TYR A 117 -12.38 -7.70 -11.57
C TYR A 117 -11.23 -8.58 -11.09
N ILE A 118 -11.20 -9.87 -11.49
CA ILE A 118 -10.18 -10.85 -11.08
C ILE A 118 -8.74 -10.41 -11.43
N ARG A 119 -8.57 -9.53 -12.44
CA ARG A 119 -7.26 -8.94 -12.75
C ARG A 119 -6.67 -8.18 -11.55
N TYR A 120 -7.52 -7.47 -10.79
CA TYR A 120 -7.11 -6.72 -9.62
C TYR A 120 -6.73 -7.66 -8.47
N THR A 121 -7.45 -8.76 -8.30
CA THR A 121 -7.06 -9.82 -7.35
C THR A 121 -5.66 -10.36 -7.63
N ALA A 122 -5.35 -10.65 -8.88
CA ALA A 122 -4.02 -11.15 -9.23
C ALA A 122 -2.91 -10.12 -8.92
N GLN A 123 -3.18 -8.84 -9.15
CA GLN A 123 -2.25 -7.75 -8.87
C GLN A 123 -2.07 -7.49 -7.37
N SER A 124 -3.18 -7.39 -6.62
CA SER A 124 -3.15 -7.15 -5.18
C SER A 124 -2.53 -8.31 -4.41
N TYR A 125 -2.77 -9.56 -4.82
CA TYR A 125 -2.10 -10.73 -4.24
C TYR A 125 -0.59 -10.61 -4.38
N ARG A 126 -0.09 -10.22 -5.56
CA ARG A 126 1.37 -10.10 -5.77
C ARG A 126 1.98 -9.02 -4.88
N MET A 127 1.36 -7.85 -4.82
CA MET A 127 1.88 -6.73 -4.02
C MET A 127 1.82 -7.03 -2.51
N PHE A 128 0.67 -7.42 -1.96
CA PHE A 128 0.57 -7.73 -0.53
C PHE A 128 1.40 -8.95 -0.11
N ILE A 129 1.55 -9.98 -0.96
CA ILE A 129 2.47 -11.08 -0.67
C ILE A 129 3.91 -10.55 -0.59
N ASN A 130 4.32 -9.66 -1.49
CA ASN A 130 5.63 -9.03 -1.41
C ASN A 130 5.79 -8.19 -0.12
N GLU A 131 4.79 -7.41 0.28
CA GLU A 131 4.85 -6.65 1.54
C GLU A 131 5.01 -7.56 2.76
N ILE A 132 4.24 -8.65 2.81
CA ILE A 132 4.34 -9.65 3.88
C ILE A 132 5.73 -10.31 3.87
N VAL A 133 6.22 -10.72 2.70
CA VAL A 133 7.55 -11.34 2.59
C VAL A 133 8.63 -10.35 2.99
N TYR A 134 8.57 -9.11 2.52
CA TYR A 134 9.50 -8.04 2.90
C TYR A 134 9.52 -7.86 4.42
N ALA A 135 8.34 -7.69 5.05
CA ALA A 135 8.21 -7.51 6.50
C ALA A 135 8.76 -8.68 7.33
N LEU A 136 8.82 -9.88 6.77
CA LEU A 136 9.32 -11.08 7.44
C LEU A 136 10.80 -11.38 7.17
N THR A 137 11.43 -10.71 6.21
CA THR A 137 12.76 -11.08 5.69
C THR A 137 13.78 -9.94 5.66
N HIS A 138 13.34 -8.70 5.82
CA HIS A 138 14.16 -7.48 5.85
C HIS A 138 13.92 -6.74 7.17
#